data_AF-A0A8T4IP59-F1
#
_entry.id   AF-A0A8T4IP59-F1
#
_cell.length_a   1.000
_cell.length_b   1.000
_cell.length_c   1.000
_cell.angle_alpha   90.00
_cell.angle_beta   90.00
_cell.angle_gamma   90.00
#
_symmetry.space_group_name_H-M   'P 1'
#
loop_
_entity.id
_entity.type
_entity.pdbx_description
1 polymer ?
#
loop_
_entity_poly.entity_id
_entity_poly.type
_entity_poly.pdbx_seq_one_letter_code
_entity_poly.pdbx_strand_id
1 'polypeptide(L)' 'MRPSTGKILFMALAVLAALLAWLWWSDAVFDYKCERAGGIWDADARVCRIPVNPDQGSHVSRWV' A
#
# COMPACT_ATOMS: atom_id res chain seq x y z
N MET A 1 -19.04 -26.52 -27.16
CA MET A 1 -19.59 -25.17 -26.87
C MET A 1 -18.43 -24.18 -26.87
N ARG A 2 -18.30 -23.32 -27.88
CA ARG A 2 -17.27 -22.27 -27.88
C ARG A 2 -17.75 -21.14 -26.95
N PRO A 3 -17.07 -20.85 -25.83
CA PRO A 3 -17.43 -19.72 -25.00
C PRO A 3 -17.36 -18.47 -25.86
N SER A 4 -18.46 -17.71 -25.93
CA SER A 4 -18.51 -16.49 -26.72
C SER A 4 -17.44 -15.53 -26.20
N THR A 5 -16.52 -15.12 -27.07
CA THR A 5 -15.36 -14.26 -26.76
C THR A 5 -15.73 -13.04 -25.93
N GLY A 6 -16.96 -12.52 -26.09
CA GLY A 6 -17.49 -11.43 -25.27
C GLY A 6 -17.60 -11.75 -23.78
N LYS A 7 -18.06 -12.94 -23.38
CA LYS A 7 -18.21 -13.31 -21.96
C LYS A 7 -16.86 -13.38 -21.24
N ILE A 8 -15.82 -13.83 -21.93
CA ILE A 8 -14.46 -13.91 -21.40
C ILE A 8 -13.91 -12.49 -21.17
N LEU A 9 -14.12 -11.58 -22.12
CA LEU A 9 -13.70 -10.18 -21.99
C LEU A 9 -14.39 -9.49 -20.80
N PHE A 10 -15.70 -9.69 -20.62
CA PHE A 10 -16.43 -9.15 -19.48
C PHE A 10 -15.91 -9.69 -18.13
N MET A 11 -15.65 -11.00 -18.05
CA MET A 11 -15.07 -11.61 -16.85
C MET A 11 -13.68 -11.04 -16.55
N ALA A 12 -12.83 -10.91 -17.57
CA ALA A 12 -11.50 -10.32 -17.42
C ALA A 12 -11.56 -8.87 -16.92
N LEU A 13 -12.47 -8.06 -17.50
CA LEU A 13 -12.69 -6.68 -17.05
C LEU A 13 -13.21 -6.61 -15.61
N ALA A 14 -14.14 -7.49 -15.24
CA ALA A 14 -14.67 -7.54 -13.87
C ALA A 14 -13.58 -7.90 -12.84
N VAL A 15 -12.73 -8.88 -13.16
CA VAL A 15 -11.59 -9.25 -12.32
C VAL A 15 -10.58 -8.10 -12.21
N LEU A 16 -10.28 -7.44 -13.33
CA LEU A 16 -9.36 -6.29 -13.34
C LEU A 16 -9.90 -5.14 -12.48
N ALA A 17 -11.20 -4.82 -12.60
CA ALA A 17 -11.85 -3.78 -11.79
C ALA A 17 -11.83 -4.12 -10.29
N ALA A 18 -12.09 -5.38 -9.93
CA ALA A 18 -12.01 -5.85 -8.55
C ALA A 18 -10.59 -5.74 -7.98
N LEU A 19 -9.57 -6.11 -8.77
CA LEU A 19 -8.17 -5.96 -8.37
C LEU A 19 -7.78 -4.50 -8.16
N LEU A 20 -8.21 -3.60 -9.05
CA LEU A 20 -7.96 -2.16 -8.91
C LEU A 20 -8.60 -1.57 -7.67
N ALA A 21 -9.84 -1.95 -7.37
CA ALA A 21 -10.52 -1.53 -6.14
C ALA A 21 -9.78 -2.03 -4.88
N TRP A 22 -9.30 -3.28 -4.91
CA TRP A 22 -8.55 -3.88 -3.81
C TRP A 22 -7.17 -3.22 -3.61
N LEU A 23 -6.48 -2.91 -4.70
CA LEU A 23 -5.22 -2.16 -4.69
C LEU A 23 -5.39 -0.75 -4.13
N TRP A 24 -6.46 -0.05 -4.53
CA TRP A 24 -6.74 1.30 -4.04
C TRP A 24 -7.02 1.32 -2.53
N TRP A 25 -7.80 0.35 -2.04
CA TRP A 25 -8.06 0.24 -0.61
C TRP A 25 -6.81 -0.14 0.20
N SER A 26 -5.92 -0.96 -0.38
CA SER A 26 -4.68 -1.36 0.28
C SER A 26 -3.75 -0.16 0.55
N ASP A 27 -3.62 0.77 -0.41
CA ASP A 27 -2.76 1.95 -0.25
C ASP A 27 -3.27 2.87 0.88
N ALA A 28 -4.59 3.07 0.97
CA ALA A 28 -5.22 3.86 2.03
C ALA A 28 -4.97 3.28 3.45
N VAL A 29 -4.83 1.96 3.57
CA VAL A 29 -4.52 1.32 4.86
C VAL A 29 -3.08 1.61 5.30
N PHE A 30 -2.14 1.70 4.35
CA PHE A 30 -0.74 2.00 4.65
C PHE A 30 -0.55 3.45 5.08
N ASP A 31 -1.22 4.38 4.39
CA ASP A 31 -1.25 5.80 4.75
C ASP A 31 -1.75 6.00 6.18
N TYR A 32 -2.93 5.47 6.49
CA TYR A 32 -3.51 5.53 7.84
C TYR A 32 -2.58 4.97 8.92
N LYS A 33 -1.94 3.82 8.66
CA LYS A 33 -1.01 3.22 9.63
C LYS A 33 0.25 4.05 9.81
N CYS A 34 0.74 4.70 8.75
CA CYS A 34 1.91 5.56 8.79
C CYS A 34 1.65 6.81 9.62
N GLU A 35 0.55 7.51 9.35
CA GLU A 35 0.15 8.70 10.11
C GLU A 35 -0.04 8.38 11.60
N ARG A 36 -0.66 7.23 11.90
CA ARG A 36 -0.85 6.77 13.29
C ARG A 36 0.46 6.47 14.02
N ALA A 37 1.51 6.12 13.30
CA ALA A 37 2.85 5.93 13.83
C ALA A 37 3.62 7.26 13.96
N GLY A 38 3.01 8.39 13.61
CA GLY A 38 3.66 9.71 13.58
C GLY A 38 4.58 9.91 12.37
N GLY A 39 4.45 9.05 11.35
CA GLY A 39 5.16 9.18 10.08
C GLY A 39 4.36 9.96 9.04
N ILE A 40 5.03 10.28 7.94
CA ILE A 40 4.45 10.88 6.75
C ILE A 40 4.49 9.82 5.65
N TRP A 41 3.34 9.49 5.06
CA TRP A 41 3.28 8.55 3.96
C TRP A 41 3.76 9.20 2.67
N ASP A 42 4.74 8.56 2.02
CA ASP A 42 5.22 8.92 0.69
C ASP A 42 4.60 7.94 -0.32
N ALA A 43 3.52 8.37 -0.97
CA ALA A 43 2.76 7.56 -1.92
C ALA A 43 3.58 7.18 -3.17
N ASP A 44 4.50 8.05 -3.60
CA ASP A 44 5.34 7.82 -4.77
C ASP A 44 6.37 6.72 -4.50
N ALA A 45 7.02 6.78 -3.34
CA ALA A 45 8.01 5.79 -2.93
C ALA A 45 7.39 4.57 -2.20
N ARG A 46 6.08 4.59 -1.90
CA ARG A 46 5.35 3.61 -1.09
C ARG A 46 6.04 3.29 0.24
N VAL A 47 6.56 4.32 0.90
CA VAL A 47 7.25 4.18 2.19
C VAL A 47 6.68 5.15 3.20
N CYS A 48 6.58 4.68 4.44
CA CYS A 48 6.31 5.54 5.57
C CYS A 48 7.61 6.19 6.05
N ARG A 49 7.72 7.52 5.98
CA ARG A 49 8.87 8.26 6.49
C ARG A 49 8.56 8.71 7.91
N ILE A 50 9.22 8.09 8.90
CA ILE A 50 9.10 8.53 10.29
C ILE A 50 10.17 9.61 10.53
N PRO A 51 9.79 10.86 10.88
CA PRO A 51 10.77 11.88 11.22
C PRO A 51 11.50 11.43 12.48
N VAL A 52 12.79 11.14 12.35
CA VAL A 52 13.64 10.84 13.49
C VAL A 52 13.83 12.16 14.24
N ASN A 53 13.30 12.25 15.47
CA ASN A 53 13.58 13.40 16.32
C ASN A 53 15.11 13.44 16.55
N PRO A 54 15.82 14.53 16.21
CA PRO A 54 17.29 14.60 16.37
C PRO A 54 17.76 14.40 17.82
N ASP A 55 16.87 14.52 18.80
CA ASP A 55 17.17 14.23 20.22
C ASP A 55 17.26 12.71 20.53
N GLN A 56 16.91 11.82 19.60
CA GLN A 56 17.05 10.36 19.74
C GLN A 56 18.41 9.81 19.28
N GLY A 57 19.46 10.63 19.32
CA GLY A 57 20.85 10.23 19.08
C GLY A 57 21.49 9.35 20.17
N SER A 58 20.75 8.48 20.88
CA SER A 58 21.32 7.59 21.91
C SER A 58 20.82 6.14 21.92
N HIS A 59 19.79 5.77 21.14
CA HIS A 59 19.38 4.38 21.01
C HIS A 59 20.01 3.69 19.80
N VAL A 60 21.35 3.74 19.73
CA VAL A 60 22.09 2.71 19.00
C VAL A 60 21.94 1.44 19.82
N SER A 61 21.02 0.58 19.43
CA SER A 61 20.91 -0.79 19.94
C SER A 61 22.22 -1.53 19.65
N ARG A 62 23.18 -1.40 20.56
CA ARG A 62 24.32 -2.30 20.69
C ARG A 62 23.76 -3.64 21.13
N TRP A 63 23.51 -4.52 20.16
CA TRP A 63 23.32 -5.94 20.42
C TRP A 63 24.62 -6.48 21.01
N VAL A 64 24.60 -6.80 22.31
CA VAL A 64 25.58 -7.65 23.00
C VAL A 64 24.88 -8.95 23.34
#